data_AF-A0A2N9EDY0-F1
#
_entry.id   AF-A0A2N9EDY0-F1
#
_cell.length_a   1.000
_cell.length_b   1.000
_cell.length_c   1.000
_cell.angle_alpha   90.00
_cell.angle_beta   90.00
_cell.angle_gamma   90.00
#
_symmetry.space_group_name_H-M   'P 1'
#
loop_
_entity.id
_entity.type
_entity.pdbx_description
1 polymer ?
#
loop_
_entity_poly.entity_id
_entity_poly.type
_entity_poly.pdbx_seq_one_letter_code
_entity_poly.pdbx_strand_id
1 'polypeptide(L)'
;MWRTNPSYEQAITTAWLPKNRGSPMNQVQEKIQRCSKGLMKWSRAHFKSITTQLKAKRDQLHRVEQKSMNGYEHAPVISLRREVNELLVKEEKMWQQRSCTLWLTKGDRNTKYFHSRATHRHRRNSLLGLRDDSGELITDHD
;
A
#
# COMPACT_ATOMS: atom_id res chain seq x y z
N MET A 1 -10.40 -5.08 -2.91
CA MET A 1 -10.08 -4.68 -1.53
C MET A 1 -10.27 -3.18 -1.33
N TRP A 2 -9.57 -2.32 -2.10
CA TRP A 2 -9.82 -0.87 -2.05
C TRP A 2 -11.24 -0.52 -2.51
N ARG A 3 -11.61 -0.89 -3.75
CA ARG A 3 -12.96 -0.67 -4.32
C ARG A 3 -14.11 -1.40 -3.62
N THR A 4 -13.79 -2.39 -2.78
CA THR A 4 -14.82 -3.13 -2.02
C THR A 4 -15.14 -2.45 -0.69
N ASN A 5 -14.36 -1.45 -0.28
CA ASN A 5 -14.64 -0.64 0.89
C ASN A 5 -15.42 0.62 0.46
N PRO A 6 -16.64 0.85 0.97
CA PRO A 6 -17.45 2.01 0.61
C PRO A 6 -16.74 3.36 0.79
N SER A 7 -15.87 3.46 1.80
CA SER A 7 -15.13 4.70 2.10
C SER A 7 -14.00 5.02 1.12
N TYR A 8 -13.62 4.09 0.24
CA TYR A 8 -12.55 4.29 -0.73
C TYR A 8 -12.92 5.31 -1.80
N GLU A 9 -14.12 5.19 -2.36
CA GLU A 9 -14.61 6.12 -3.39
C GLU A 9 -14.75 7.53 -2.82
N GLN A 10 -15.27 7.62 -1.60
CA GLN A 10 -15.37 8.89 -0.88
C GLN A 10 -14.00 9.53 -0.63
N ALA A 11 -12.98 8.73 -0.26
CA ALA A 11 -11.62 9.23 -0.08
C ALA A 11 -11.00 9.78 -1.38
N ILE A 12 -11.27 9.16 -2.54
CA ILE A 12 -10.82 9.66 -3.84
C ILE A 12 -11.55 10.93 -4.22
N THR A 13 -12.87 10.92 -4.16
CA THR A 13 -13.72 12.05 -4.56
C THR A 13 -13.37 13.30 -3.75
N THR A 14 -13.21 13.16 -2.43
CA THR A 14 -12.79 14.25 -1.54
C THR A 14 -11.41 14.80 -1.92
N ALA A 15 -10.48 13.94 -2.35
CA ALA A 15 -9.14 14.36 -2.73
C ALA A 15 -9.04 14.91 -4.18
N TRP A 16 -9.94 14.51 -5.07
CA TRP A 16 -9.87 14.84 -6.50
C TRP A 16 -10.66 16.10 -6.90
N LEU A 17 -11.81 16.34 -6.24
CA LEU A 17 -12.74 17.42 -6.60
C LEU A 17 -12.24 18.86 -6.37
N PRO A 18 -11.41 19.19 -5.36
CA PRO A 18 -11.03 20.58 -5.11
C PRO A 18 -10.37 21.22 -6.34
N LYS A 19 -10.80 22.43 -6.69
CA LYS A 19 -10.24 23.21 -7.81
C LYS A 19 -8.85 23.71 -7.46
N ASN A 20 -7.92 23.51 -8.39
CA ASN A 20 -6.54 23.95 -8.25
C ASN A 20 -6.29 25.15 -9.17
N ARG A 21 -5.43 26.08 -8.75
CA ARG A 21 -5.00 27.21 -9.58
C ARG A 21 -3.70 26.83 -10.31
N GLY A 22 -3.41 27.52 -11.42
CA GLY A 22 -2.19 27.31 -12.20
C GLY A 22 -2.43 26.61 -13.54
N SER A 23 -1.36 26.22 -14.21
CA SER A 23 -1.42 25.57 -15.53
C SER A 23 -2.19 24.25 -15.47
N PRO A 24 -2.80 23.78 -16.58
CA PRO A 24 -3.48 22.48 -16.61
C PRO A 24 -2.61 21.33 -16.11
N MET A 25 -1.30 21.36 -16.42
CA MET A 25 -0.34 20.36 -15.95
C MET A 25 -0.15 20.40 -14.42
N ASN A 26 0.02 21.60 -13.85
CA ASN A 26 0.16 21.78 -12.40
C ASN A 26 -1.11 21.33 -11.67
N GLN A 27 -2.29 21.64 -12.22
CA GLN A 27 -3.57 21.21 -11.65
C GLN A 27 -3.67 19.68 -11.57
N VAL A 28 -3.28 18.98 -12.64
CA VAL A 28 -3.27 17.51 -12.67
C VAL A 28 -2.25 16.95 -11.67
N GLN A 29 -1.04 17.50 -11.64
CA GLN A 29 0.01 17.07 -10.71
C GLN A 29 -0.44 17.21 -9.25
N GLU A 30 -1.02 18.35 -8.88
CA GLU A 30 -1.53 18.59 -7.53
C GLU A 30 -2.68 17.64 -7.17
N LYS A 31 -3.61 17.38 -8.10
CA LYS A 31 -4.70 16.40 -7.88
C LYS A 31 -4.15 15.01 -7.62
N ILE A 32 -3.17 14.57 -8.42
CA ILE A 32 -2.50 13.27 -8.24
C ILE A 32 -1.79 13.22 -6.88
N GLN A 33 -1.04 14.26 -6.51
CA GLN A 33 -0.35 14.30 -5.22
C GLN A 33 -1.32 14.27 -4.04
N ARG A 34 -2.41 15.04 -4.11
CA ARG A 34 -3.44 15.07 -3.07
C ARG A 34 -4.11 13.71 -2.90
N CYS A 35 -4.48 13.07 -4.01
CA CYS A 35 -5.06 11.75 -4.00
C CYS A 35 -4.08 10.70 -3.48
N SER A 36 -2.81 10.77 -3.85
CA SER A 36 -1.78 9.88 -3.31
C SER A 36 -1.66 10.01 -1.79
N LYS A 37 -1.58 11.24 -1.26
CA LYS A 37 -1.53 11.50 0.19
C LYS A 37 -2.81 11.05 0.91
N GLY A 38 -3.98 11.37 0.36
CA GLY A 38 -5.28 10.98 0.91
C GLY A 38 -5.46 9.46 0.96
N LEU A 39 -5.12 8.78 -0.13
CA LEU A 39 -5.13 7.32 -0.22
C LEU A 39 -4.11 6.68 0.71
N MET A 40 -2.91 7.24 0.88
CA MET A 40 -1.93 6.76 1.86
C MET A 40 -2.47 6.85 3.30
N LYS A 41 -3.11 7.96 3.66
CA LYS A 41 -3.71 8.14 5.00
C LYS A 41 -4.85 7.14 5.22
N TRP A 42 -5.77 7.04 4.27
CA TRP A 42 -6.89 6.10 4.31
C TRP A 42 -6.42 4.65 4.39
N SER A 43 -5.42 4.30 3.56
CA SER A 43 -4.77 2.99 3.52
C SER A 43 -4.15 2.62 4.87
N ARG A 44 -3.41 3.54 5.50
CA ARG A 44 -2.85 3.30 6.84
C ARG A 44 -3.93 3.05 7.88
N ALA A 45 -5.01 3.85 7.89
CA ALA A 45 -6.09 3.72 8.87
C ALA A 45 -6.80 2.36 8.75
N HIS A 46 -7.12 1.93 7.52
CA HIS A 46 -7.83 0.68 7.30
C HIS A 46 -6.93 -0.56 7.42
N PHE A 47 -5.72 -0.53 6.86
CA PHE A 47 -4.88 -1.72 6.79
C PHE A 47 -4.07 -1.97 8.06
N LYS A 48 -3.64 -0.93 8.80
CA LYS A 48 -3.14 -1.16 10.17
C LYS A 48 -4.23 -1.79 11.03
N SER A 49 -5.48 -1.36 10.84
CA SER A 49 -6.62 -1.92 11.57
C SER A 49 -6.81 -3.41 11.30
N ILE A 50 -6.66 -3.87 10.05
CA ILE A 50 -6.78 -5.31 9.72
C ILE A 50 -5.72 -6.15 10.42
N THR A 51 -4.44 -5.76 10.36
CA THR A 51 -3.36 -6.53 11.01
C THR A 51 -3.53 -6.53 12.54
N THR A 52 -3.94 -5.40 13.13
CA THR A 52 -4.25 -5.33 14.58
C THR A 52 -5.45 -6.19 14.94
N GLN A 53 -6.54 -6.13 14.17
CA GLN A 53 -7.73 -6.96 14.37
C GLN A 53 -7.41 -8.45 14.25
N LEU A 54 -6.62 -8.83 13.25
CA LEU A 54 -6.21 -10.22 13.05
C LEU A 54 -5.37 -10.73 14.22
N LYS A 55 -4.43 -9.92 14.74
CA LYS A 55 -3.67 -10.27 15.95
C LYS A 55 -4.61 -10.47 17.14
N ALA A 56 -5.48 -9.51 17.43
CA ALA A 56 -6.42 -9.59 18.55
C ALA A 56 -7.36 -10.81 18.44
N LYS A 57 -7.87 -11.11 17.25
CA LYS A 57 -8.76 -12.26 17.01
C LYS A 57 -8.03 -13.60 17.10
N ARG A 58 -6.76 -13.68 16.68
CA ARG A 58 -5.90 -14.86 16.89
C ARG A 58 -5.64 -15.10 18.38
N ASP A 59 -5.30 -14.05 19.13
CA ASP A 59 -5.09 -14.16 20.58
C ASP A 59 -6.37 -14.60 21.29
N GLN A 60 -7.53 -14.08 20.87
CA GLN A 60 -8.83 -14.49 21.39
C GLN A 60 -9.14 -15.96 21.04
N LEU A 61 -8.92 -16.37 19.80
CA LEU A 61 -9.13 -17.75 19.36
C LEU A 61 -8.27 -18.72 20.19
N HIS A 62 -7.00 -18.41 20.39
CA HIS A 62 -6.10 -19.24 21.19
C HIS A 62 -6.61 -19.45 22.63
N ARG A 63 -7.11 -18.39 23.26
CA ARG A 63 -7.70 -18.47 24.62
C ARG A 63 -8.95 -19.34 24.66
N VAL A 64 -9.81 -19.25 23.64
CA VAL A 64 -11.04 -20.06 23.58
C VAL A 64 -10.72 -21.52 23.27
N GLU A 65 -9.75 -21.79 22.40
CA GLU A 65 -9.29 -23.15 22.10
C GLU A 65 -8.73 -23.83 23.35
N GLN A 66 -7.89 -23.14 24.14
CA GLN A 66 -7.39 -23.66 25.42
C GLN A 66 -8.53 -24.01 26.39
N LYS A 67 -9.57 -23.16 26.49
CA LYS A 67 -10.74 -23.44 27.34
C LYS A 67 -11.58 -24.60 26.81
N SER A 68 -11.71 -24.70 25.49
CA SER A 68 -12.49 -25.75 24.83
C SER A 68 -11.86 -27.13 24.99
N MET A 69 -10.53 -27.22 25.03
CA MET A 69 -9.81 -28.46 25.36
C MET A 69 -10.11 -28.99 26.78
N ASN A 70 -10.65 -28.13 27.65
CA ASN A 70 -11.03 -28.48 29.01
C ASN A 70 -12.53 -28.86 29.15
N GLY A 71 -13.21 -29.16 28.03
CA GLY A 71 -14.60 -29.65 28.02
C GLY A 71 -15.70 -28.58 27.89
N TYR A 72 -15.34 -27.34 27.55
CA TYR A 72 -16.29 -26.24 27.33
C TYR A 72 -16.79 -26.19 25.87
N GLU A 73 -17.95 -25.54 25.66
CA GLU A 73 -18.65 -25.43 24.36
C GLU A 73 -17.74 -25.04 23.18
N HIS A 74 -17.86 -25.78 22.06
CA HIS A 74 -17.09 -25.56 20.84
C HIS A 74 -17.64 -24.46 19.92
N ALA A 75 -18.90 -24.04 20.11
CA ALA A 75 -19.54 -23.05 19.23
C ALA A 75 -18.77 -21.71 19.13
N PRO A 76 -18.22 -21.15 20.22
CA PRO A 76 -17.39 -19.95 20.15
C PRO A 76 -16.07 -20.14 19.37
N VAL A 77 -15.50 -21.35 19.34
CA VAL A 77 -14.28 -21.64 18.56
C VAL A 77 -14.59 -21.56 17.06
N ILE A 78 -15.71 -22.14 16.65
CA ILE A 78 -16.13 -22.17 15.23
C ILE A 78 -16.37 -20.76 14.71
N SER A 79 -17.09 -19.92 15.46
CA SER A 79 -17.36 -18.54 15.06
C SER A 79 -16.08 -17.68 14.98
N LEU A 80 -15.19 -17.79 15.96
CA LEU A 80 -13.90 -17.09 15.96
C LEU A 80 -12.98 -17.53 14.81
N ARG A 81 -12.93 -18.84 14.50
CA ARG A 81 -12.18 -19.34 13.34
C ARG A 81 -12.70 -18.75 12.03
N ARG A 82 -14.03 -18.64 11.88
CA ARG A 82 -14.64 -17.99 10.71
C ARG A 82 -14.22 -16.53 10.60
N GLU A 83 -14.30 -15.76 11.67
CA GLU A 83 -13.89 -14.35 11.69
C GLU A 83 -12.39 -14.16 11.38
N VAL A 84 -11.53 -15.02 11.93
CA VAL A 84 -10.09 -15.01 11.62
C VAL A 84 -9.86 -15.30 10.13
N ASN A 85 -10.55 -16.29 9.55
CA ASN A 85 -10.45 -16.61 8.13
C ASN A 85 -10.91 -15.44 7.23
N GLU A 86 -12.00 -14.75 7.59
CA GLU A 86 -12.46 -13.57 6.86
C GLU A 86 -11.41 -12.44 6.87
N LEU A 87 -10.73 -12.24 8.01
CA LEU A 87 -9.65 -11.26 8.14
C LEU A 87 -8.41 -11.67 7.32
N LEU A 88 -8.07 -12.97 7.30
CA LEU A 88 -6.98 -13.50 6.48
C LEU A 88 -7.23 -13.29 4.98
N VAL A 89 -8.44 -13.56 4.50
CA VAL A 89 -8.79 -13.30 3.08
C VAL A 89 -8.67 -11.81 2.74
N LYS A 90 -9.01 -10.91 3.68
CA LYS A 90 -8.83 -9.46 3.49
C LYS A 90 -7.35 -9.08 3.45
N GLU A 91 -6.53 -9.66 4.34
CA GLU A 91 -5.08 -9.44 4.38
C GLU A 91 -4.38 -9.98 3.14
N GLU A 92 -4.73 -11.18 2.67
CA GLU A 92 -4.20 -11.75 1.43
C GLU A 92 -4.48 -10.84 0.23
N LYS A 93 -5.73 -10.40 0.06
CA LYS A 93 -6.11 -9.45 -1.00
C LYS A 93 -5.36 -8.12 -0.88
N MET A 94 -5.05 -7.67 0.34
CA MET A 94 -4.23 -6.49 0.59
C MET A 94 -2.81 -6.69 0.06
N TRP A 95 -2.18 -7.82 0.43
CA TRP A 95 -0.82 -8.14 0.03
C TRP A 95 -0.70 -8.34 -1.48
N GLN A 96 -1.66 -9.03 -2.11
CA GLN A 96 -1.72 -9.16 -3.58
C GLN A 96 -1.79 -7.80 -4.29
N GLN A 97 -2.50 -6.82 -3.73
CA GLN A 97 -2.55 -5.46 -4.29
C GLN A 97 -1.23 -4.69 -4.09
N ARG A 98 -0.60 -4.84 -2.92
CA ARG A 98 0.66 -4.15 -2.58
C ARG A 98 1.88 -4.73 -3.28
N SER A 99 1.91 -6.05 -3.45
CA SER A 99 3.00 -6.75 -4.12
C SER A 99 3.08 -6.41 -5.61
N CYS A 100 2.07 -5.71 -6.16
CA CYS A 100 1.99 -5.38 -7.58
C CYS A 100 2.20 -6.62 -8.46
N THR A 101 1.83 -7.81 -7.97
CA THR A 101 2.14 -9.07 -8.66
C THR A 101 1.51 -9.10 -10.06
N LEU A 102 0.34 -8.47 -10.23
CA LEU A 102 -0.29 -8.31 -11.55
C LEU A 102 0.52 -7.39 -12.50
N TRP A 103 1.26 -6.40 -11.99
CA TRP A 103 2.20 -5.61 -12.81
C TRP A 103 3.43 -6.43 -13.20
N LEU A 104 3.87 -7.37 -12.37
CA LEU A 104 4.88 -8.34 -12.76
C LEU A 104 4.29 -9.26 -13.83
N THR A 105 3.15 -9.92 -13.62
CA THR A 105 2.60 -10.87 -14.61
C THR A 105 2.20 -10.22 -15.94
N LYS A 106 1.72 -8.97 -15.94
CA LYS A 106 1.34 -8.26 -17.18
C LYS A 106 2.45 -7.36 -17.76
N GLY A 107 3.48 -7.07 -16.98
CA GLY A 107 4.55 -6.13 -17.30
C GLY A 107 5.95 -6.74 -17.38
N ASP A 108 6.14 -8.00 -17.00
CA ASP A 108 7.37 -8.78 -17.17
C ASP A 108 7.61 -9.23 -18.62
N ARG A 109 6.83 -8.68 -19.56
CA ARG A 109 7.33 -8.50 -20.91
C ARG A 109 8.37 -7.40 -20.80
N ASN A 110 9.64 -7.73 -21.03
CA ASN A 110 10.79 -6.83 -21.09
C ASN A 110 10.55 -5.67 -22.07
N THR A 111 9.67 -4.75 -21.69
CA THR A 111 9.04 -3.76 -22.58
C THR A 111 9.82 -2.47 -22.46
N LYS A 112 9.76 -1.67 -23.53
CA LYS A 112 10.39 -0.34 -23.57
C LYS A 112 10.01 0.55 -22.37
N TYR A 113 8.82 0.34 -21.78
CA TYR A 113 8.37 1.02 -20.57
C TYR A 113 9.24 0.68 -19.35
N PHE A 114 9.58 -0.59 -19.14
CA PHE A 114 10.42 -1.02 -18.01
C PHE A 114 11.85 -0.51 -18.15
N HIS A 115 12.43 -0.61 -19.34
CA HIS A 115 13.74 -0.02 -19.61
C HIS A 115 13.73 1.50 -19.36
N SER A 116 12.71 2.21 -19.85
CA SER A 116 12.58 3.65 -19.60
C SER A 116 12.49 3.97 -18.10
N ARG A 117 11.73 3.20 -17.34
CA ARG A 117 11.57 3.40 -15.89
C ARG A 117 12.83 3.04 -15.10
N ALA A 118 13.54 1.99 -15.50
CA ALA A 118 14.83 1.62 -14.94
C ALA A 118 15.90 2.68 -15.24
N THR A 119 16.00 3.15 -16.49
CA THR A 119 16.89 4.25 -16.89
C THR A 119 16.56 5.54 -16.14
N HIS A 120 15.28 5.88 -15.98
CA HIS A 120 14.89 7.05 -15.19
C HIS A 120 15.29 6.92 -13.72
N ARG A 121 15.13 5.73 -13.12
CA ARG A 121 15.57 5.46 -11.75
C ARG A 121 17.09 5.54 -11.63
N HIS A 122 17.83 4.97 -12.58
CA HIS A 122 19.28 5.06 -12.66
C HIS A 122 19.69 6.54 -12.71
N ARG A 123 19.21 7.32 -13.67
CA ARG A 123 19.50 8.77 -13.78
C ARG A 123 19.20 9.56 -12.50
N ARG A 124 18.09 9.27 -11.84
CA ARG A 124 17.71 9.96 -10.60
C ARG A 124 18.63 9.60 -9.42
N ASN A 125 19.16 8.39 -9.43
CA ASN A 125 19.96 7.86 -8.33
C ASN A 125 21.47 7.94 -8.62
N SER A 126 21.87 8.24 -9.85
CA SER A 126 23.25 8.51 -10.22
C SER A 126 23.68 9.83 -9.61
N LEU A 127 24.70 9.77 -8.76
CA LEU A 127 25.47 10.94 -8.37
C LEU A 127 26.33 11.34 -9.56
N LEU A 128 26.02 12.47 -10.19
CA LEU A 128 26.76 12.99 -11.35
C LEU A 128 28.10 13.60 -10.96
N GLY A 129 28.28 13.96 -9.69
CA GLY A 129 29.47 14.57 -9.13
C GLY A 129 29.18 15.11 -7.74
N LEU A 130 30.25 15.36 -6.97
CA LEU A 130 30.18 16.03 -5.68
C LEU A 130 30.61 17.49 -5.86
N ARG A 131 29.91 18.43 -5.22
CA ARG A 131 30.37 19.82 -5.15
C ARG A 131 31.19 20.00 -3.90
N ASP A 132 32.36 20.59 -4.04
CA ASP A 132 33.18 20.99 -2.90
C ASP A 132 32.70 22.32 -2.30
N ASP A 133 33.37 22.76 -1.23
CA ASP A 133 33.05 24.02 -0.54
C ASP A 133 33.41 25.27 -1.36
N SER A 134 34.18 25.11 -2.44
CA SER A 134 34.53 26.18 -3.38
C SER A 134 33.50 26.31 -4.53
N GLY A 135 32.58 25.36 -4.63
CA GLY A 135 31.54 25.31 -5.65
C GLY A 135 31.96 24.58 -6.92
N GLU A 136 33.17 24.01 -6.97
CA GLU A 136 33.65 23.18 -8.06
C GLU A 136 32.99 21.80 -8.04
N LEU A 137 32.59 21.33 -9.22
CA LEU A 137 31.97 20.03 -9.40
C LEU A 137 33.07 18.98 -9.66
N ILE A 138 33.33 18.14 -8.67
CA ILE A 138 34.22 16.99 -8.77
C ILE A 138 33.41 15.83 -9.35
N THR A 139 33.65 15.50 -10.61
CA THR A 139 33.17 14.28 -11.24
C THR A 139 34.35 13.30 -11.32
N ASP A 140 34.14 12.01 -11.06
CA ASP A 140 35.17 11.01 -11.37
C ASP A 140 35.55 11.14 -12.86
N HIS A 141 36.80 11.48 -13.13
CA HIS A 141 37.41 11.33 -14.44
C HIS A 141 37.88 9.88 -14.57
N ASP A 142 37.50 9.22 -15.68
CA ASP A 142 37.96 7.87 -16.04
C ASP A 142 39.48 7.69 -15.91
#